data_AF-A0A1Q4FYV7-F1
#
_entry.id   AF-A0A1Q4FYV7-F1
#
_cell.length_a   1.000
_cell.length_b   1.000
_cell.length_c   1.000
_cell.angle_alpha   90.00
_cell.angle_beta   90.00
_cell.angle_gamma   90.00
#
_symmetry.space_group_name_H-M   'P 1'
#
loop_
_entity.id
_entity.type
_entity.pdbx_description
1 polymer ?
#
loop_
_entity_poly.entity_id
_entity_poly.type
_entity_poly.pdbx_seq_one_letter_code
_entity_poly.pdbx_strand_id
1 'polypeptide(L)'
;MTDNPYLKFKNDDLKESKVLAEALNISEIDFLKIQDWFDQLLLYHQELTNDREDQLNAEKELETNFQELISSEIEKSSYKYILPKLLHYNNEFHGAFLRSLYVARLGALLRNSLIPSFVKNKMITYSAEDYFHITVYLKHNYFVSPNSNFLEDILKIEQSRSILEKATVEVKLSTLKNILDIINQKTFHHDVICFKKILKLVTANDTGLMDYLKNYKAENNQCCYKNISDILNFGMSADLWKDFEIKVQLIHFFDTSRGAKTTSSWLKKLDELTIRVGSSKLFQLAKAVLKNENCKRHKFDYGVQWSDDTAKRFLKSAQWIKDSLK
;
A
#
# COMPACT_ATOMS: atom_id res chain seq x y z
N MET A 1 2.08 -22.28 27.98
CA MET A 1 2.43 -22.49 26.57
C MET A 1 2.94 -21.16 26.07
N THR A 2 4.24 -21.06 25.79
CA THR A 2 4.81 -19.88 25.14
C THR A 2 4.37 -19.91 23.68
N ASP A 3 3.56 -18.95 23.26
CA ASP A 3 3.22 -18.72 21.84
C ASP A 3 4.53 -18.62 21.06
N ASN A 4 4.80 -19.55 20.13
CA ASN A 4 5.92 -19.46 19.21
C ASN A 4 5.44 -18.67 17.97
N PRO A 5 5.84 -17.39 17.79
CA PRO A 5 5.35 -16.56 16.71
C PRO A 5 5.70 -17.11 15.32
N TYR A 6 6.83 -17.81 15.18
CA TYR A 6 7.24 -18.44 13.93
C TYR A 6 6.33 -19.60 13.54
N LEU A 7 6.01 -20.47 14.49
CA LEU A 7 5.10 -21.59 14.23
C LEU A 7 3.69 -21.09 13.90
N LYS A 8 3.23 -20.07 14.62
CA LYS A 8 1.94 -19.43 14.35
C LYS A 8 1.91 -18.80 12.95
N PHE A 9 2.90 -17.98 12.61
CA PHE A 9 3.05 -17.39 11.29
C PHE A 9 3.06 -18.45 10.19
N LYS A 10 3.91 -19.48 10.34
CA LYS A 10 4.03 -20.58 9.37
C LYS A 10 2.69 -21.28 9.11
N ASN A 11 1.93 -21.58 10.16
CA ASN A 11 0.65 -22.27 10.04
C ASN A 11 -0.42 -21.41 9.37
N ASP A 12 -0.49 -20.12 9.73
CA ASP A 12 -1.43 -19.18 9.15
C ASP A 12 -1.10 -18.92 7.68
N ASP A 13 0.17 -18.64 7.37
CA ASP A 13 0.64 -18.45 5.99
C ASP A 13 0.42 -19.70 5.15
N LEU A 14 0.69 -20.91 5.66
CA LEU A 14 0.46 -22.16 4.91
C LEU A 14 -1.01 -22.34 4.54
N LYS A 15 -1.94 -21.99 5.44
CA LYS A 15 -3.38 -22.08 5.18
C LYS A 15 -3.79 -21.14 4.05
N GLU A 16 -3.35 -19.89 4.11
CA GLU A 16 -3.71 -18.88 3.09
C GLU A 16 -2.97 -19.13 1.76
N SER A 17 -1.73 -19.60 1.84
CA SER A 17 -0.90 -20.01 0.71
C SER A 17 -1.54 -21.13 -0.12
N LYS A 18 -2.16 -22.13 0.52
CA LYS A 18 -2.91 -23.19 -0.19
C LYS A 18 -4.09 -22.63 -0.99
N VAL A 19 -4.88 -21.75 -0.38
CA VAL A 19 -6.02 -21.09 -1.05
C VAL A 19 -5.53 -20.26 -2.25
N LEU A 20 -4.42 -19.53 -2.09
CA LEU A 20 -3.85 -18.76 -3.19
C LEU A 20 -3.33 -19.67 -4.31
N ALA A 21 -2.61 -20.74 -3.98
CA ALA A 21 -2.04 -21.68 -4.95
C ALA A 21 -3.14 -22.35 -5.78
N GLU A 22 -4.23 -22.79 -5.15
CA GLU A 22 -5.41 -23.31 -5.83
C GLU A 22 -6.02 -22.29 -6.79
N ALA A 23 -6.25 -21.06 -6.31
CA ALA A 23 -6.83 -19.99 -7.13
C ALA A 23 -5.94 -19.59 -8.33
N LEU A 24 -4.62 -19.68 -8.16
CA LEU A 24 -3.64 -19.40 -9.20
C LEU A 24 -3.35 -20.60 -10.12
N ASN A 25 -3.96 -21.76 -9.86
CA ASN A 25 -3.72 -23.02 -10.58
C ASN A 25 -2.25 -23.48 -10.53
N ILE A 26 -1.62 -23.38 -9.35
CA ILE A 26 -0.26 -23.87 -9.12
C ILE A 26 -0.30 -25.38 -8.91
N SER A 27 0.59 -26.13 -9.57
CA SER A 27 0.68 -27.57 -9.37
C SER A 27 1.09 -27.89 -7.93
N GLU A 28 0.62 -29.03 -7.39
CA GLU A 28 1.00 -29.44 -6.03
C GLU A 28 2.51 -29.60 -5.88
N ILE A 29 3.19 -30.10 -6.92
CA ILE A 29 4.64 -30.27 -6.94
C ILE A 29 5.35 -28.91 -6.84
N ASP A 30 4.96 -27.94 -7.66
CA ASP A 30 5.56 -26.60 -7.63
C ASP A 30 5.25 -25.89 -6.30
N PHE A 31 4.02 -26.03 -5.80
CA PHE A 31 3.63 -25.49 -4.51
C PHE A 31 4.53 -26.01 -3.38
N LEU A 32 4.76 -27.32 -3.30
CA LEU A 32 5.59 -27.92 -2.27
C LEU A 32 7.05 -27.45 -2.35
N LYS A 33 7.63 -27.37 -3.55
CA LYS A 33 9.00 -26.88 -3.74
C LYS A 33 9.16 -25.41 -3.37
N ILE A 34 8.20 -24.57 -3.77
CA ILE A 34 8.19 -23.15 -3.38
C ILE A 34 8.02 -23.02 -1.87
N GLN A 35 7.11 -23.80 -1.26
CA GLN A 35 6.89 -23.77 0.18
C GLN A 35 8.13 -24.21 0.96
N ASP A 36 8.86 -25.22 0.49
CA ASP A 36 10.11 -25.67 1.13
C ASP A 36 11.15 -24.53 1.19
N TRP A 37 11.33 -23.79 0.09
CA TRP A 37 12.23 -22.64 0.08
C TRP A 37 11.80 -21.55 1.09
N PHE A 38 10.50 -21.26 1.19
CA PHE A 38 9.99 -20.29 2.17
C PHE A 38 10.10 -20.79 3.61
N ASP A 39 9.97 -22.10 3.84
CA ASP A 39 10.19 -22.73 5.14
C ASP A 39 11.66 -22.63 5.55
N GLN A 40 12.59 -22.86 4.62
CA GLN A 40 14.03 -22.63 4.84
C GLN A 40 14.31 -21.16 5.16
N LEU A 41 13.79 -20.22 4.35
CA LEU A 41 13.94 -18.78 4.60
C LEU A 41 13.47 -18.38 6.01
N LEU A 42 12.33 -18.92 6.46
CA LEU A 42 11.79 -18.67 7.80
C LEU A 42 12.68 -19.26 8.90
N LEU A 43 13.22 -20.47 8.67
CA LEU A 43 14.14 -21.13 9.58
C LEU A 43 15.43 -20.30 9.77
N TYR A 44 16.06 -19.85 8.67
CA TYR A 44 17.21 -18.96 8.74
C TYR A 44 16.88 -17.66 9.49
N HIS A 45 15.71 -17.06 9.25
CA HIS A 45 15.31 -15.86 9.98
C HIS A 45 15.15 -16.11 11.50
N GLN A 46 14.69 -17.30 11.87
CA GLN A 46 14.53 -17.71 13.27
C GLN A 46 15.89 -17.95 13.94
N GLU A 47 16.80 -18.66 13.29
CA GLU A 47 18.03 -19.20 13.91
C GLU A 47 19.23 -18.28 13.79
N LEU A 48 19.31 -17.44 12.75
CA LEU A 48 20.46 -16.58 12.55
C LEU A 48 20.64 -15.60 13.70
N THR A 49 21.90 -15.50 14.12
CA THR A 49 22.36 -14.54 15.11
C THR A 49 22.72 -13.21 14.44
N ASN A 50 23.29 -12.27 15.20
CA ASN A 50 23.78 -11.01 14.65
C ASN A 50 25.15 -11.13 13.97
N ASP A 51 25.71 -12.34 13.87
CA ASP A 51 26.97 -12.55 13.16
C ASP A 51 26.82 -12.24 11.66
N ARG A 52 27.76 -11.46 11.14
CA ARG A 52 27.69 -10.95 9.77
C ARG A 52 28.07 -12.03 8.75
N GLU A 53 29.02 -12.89 9.06
CA GLU A 53 29.52 -13.92 8.15
C GLU A 53 28.48 -15.02 7.98
N ASP A 54 27.86 -15.46 9.09
CA ASP A 54 26.76 -16.42 9.08
C ASP A 54 25.58 -15.90 8.25
N GLN A 55 25.19 -14.63 8.46
CA GLN A 55 24.11 -14.01 7.69
C GLN A 55 24.44 -13.87 6.20
N LEU A 56 25.70 -13.61 5.84
CA LEU A 56 26.15 -13.53 4.45
C LEU A 56 26.18 -14.91 3.76
N ASN A 57 26.58 -15.94 4.49
CA ASN A 57 26.59 -17.31 3.98
C ASN A 57 25.15 -17.79 3.75
N ALA A 58 24.25 -17.56 4.70
CA ALA A 58 22.83 -17.86 4.56
C ALA A 58 22.16 -17.08 3.40
N GLU A 59 22.47 -15.79 3.24
CA GLU A 59 21.99 -14.99 2.11
C GLU A 59 22.38 -15.62 0.77
N LYS A 60 23.65 -16.01 0.60
CA LYS A 60 24.14 -16.63 -0.63
C LYS A 60 23.51 -18.00 -0.89
N GLU A 61 23.43 -18.84 0.14
CA GLU A 61 22.83 -20.16 0.05
C GLU A 61 21.36 -20.08 -0.38
N LEU A 62 20.58 -19.23 0.30
CA LEU A 62 19.17 -19.01 -0.04
C LEU A 62 19.01 -18.44 -1.45
N GLU A 63 19.88 -17.51 -1.87
CA GLU A 63 19.86 -16.96 -3.23
C GLU A 63 20.18 -18.03 -4.27
N THR A 64 21.22 -18.85 -4.06
CA THR A 64 21.57 -19.96 -4.95
C THR A 64 20.42 -20.96 -5.07
N ASN A 65 19.87 -21.42 -3.94
CA ASN A 65 18.74 -22.36 -3.93
C ASN A 65 17.50 -21.77 -4.63
N PHE A 66 17.26 -20.47 -4.44
CA PHE A 66 16.16 -19.79 -5.13
C PHE A 66 16.36 -19.73 -6.65
N GLN A 67 17.59 -19.43 -7.10
CA GLN A 67 17.89 -19.41 -8.53
C GLN A 67 17.75 -20.80 -9.16
N GLU A 68 18.21 -21.84 -8.47
CA GLU A 68 18.02 -23.22 -8.92
C GLU A 68 16.54 -23.56 -9.05
N LEU A 69 15.76 -23.34 -7.99
CA LEU A 69 14.31 -23.52 -7.94
C LEU A 69 13.63 -22.91 -9.17
N ILE A 70 13.83 -21.61 -9.41
CA ILE A 70 13.15 -20.91 -10.52
C ILE A 70 13.72 -21.30 -11.89
N SER A 71 14.98 -21.70 -12.00
CA SER A 71 15.63 -21.99 -13.29
C SER A 71 15.26 -23.35 -13.87
N SER A 72 15.01 -24.36 -13.03
CA SER A 72 14.93 -25.75 -13.46
C SER A 72 13.87 -26.58 -12.73
N GLU A 73 13.40 -26.19 -11.55
CA GLU A 73 12.60 -27.08 -10.71
C GLU A 73 11.10 -26.86 -10.76
N ILE A 74 10.64 -25.67 -11.15
CA ILE A 74 9.23 -25.30 -11.23
C ILE A 74 8.87 -24.73 -12.59
N GLU A 75 7.58 -24.75 -12.91
CA GLU A 75 7.09 -24.12 -14.12
C GLU A 75 7.10 -22.59 -14.03
N LYS A 76 7.34 -21.92 -15.16
CA LYS A 76 7.30 -20.45 -15.25
C LYS A 76 5.92 -19.87 -14.91
N SER A 77 4.86 -20.62 -15.18
CA SER A 77 3.48 -20.29 -14.78
C SER A 77 3.36 -20.10 -13.28
N SER A 78 4.17 -20.79 -12.47
CA SER A 78 4.14 -20.75 -11.02
C SER A 78 4.80 -19.51 -10.42
N TYR A 79 5.55 -18.73 -11.19
CA TYR A 79 6.22 -17.52 -10.70
C TYR A 79 5.25 -16.46 -10.16
N LYS A 80 4.00 -16.43 -10.66
CA LYS A 80 2.97 -15.50 -10.18
C LYS A 80 2.59 -15.73 -8.71
N TYR A 81 2.85 -16.93 -8.17
CA TYR A 81 2.65 -17.26 -6.76
C TYR A 81 3.83 -16.85 -5.86
N ILE A 82 5.06 -16.75 -6.41
CA ILE A 82 6.26 -16.43 -5.62
C ILE A 82 6.26 -14.96 -5.17
N LEU A 83 5.97 -14.03 -6.07
CA LEU A 83 6.02 -12.60 -5.76
C LEU A 83 5.15 -12.19 -4.56
N PRO A 84 3.85 -12.56 -4.46
CA PRO A 84 3.05 -12.22 -3.29
C PRO A 84 3.64 -12.81 -1.99
N LYS A 85 4.17 -14.04 -2.02
CA LYS A 85 4.84 -14.61 -0.84
C LYS A 85 6.09 -13.83 -0.43
N LEU A 86 6.93 -13.41 -1.39
CA LEU A 86 8.09 -12.56 -1.11
C LEU A 86 7.66 -11.23 -0.46
N LEU A 87 6.58 -10.61 -0.93
CA LEU A 87 6.05 -9.38 -0.33
C LEU A 87 5.56 -9.59 1.10
N HIS A 88 4.82 -10.68 1.36
CA HIS A 88 4.30 -11.01 2.68
C HIS A 88 5.43 -11.28 3.68
N TYR A 89 6.39 -12.13 3.33
CA TYR A 89 7.55 -12.42 4.17
C TYR A 89 8.40 -11.17 4.43
N ASN A 90 8.63 -10.35 3.40
CA ASN A 90 9.37 -9.09 3.57
C ASN A 90 8.64 -8.12 4.51
N ASN A 91 7.31 -8.08 4.48
CA ASN A 91 6.52 -7.29 5.42
C ASN A 91 6.70 -7.78 6.86
N GLU A 92 6.59 -9.09 7.09
CA GLU A 92 6.69 -9.70 8.41
C GLU A 92 8.11 -9.65 8.99
N PHE A 93 9.15 -9.78 8.16
CA PHE A 93 10.56 -9.66 8.58
C PHE A 93 10.93 -8.23 9.00
N HIS A 94 10.26 -7.23 8.43
CA HIS A 94 10.37 -5.84 8.86
C HIS A 94 9.30 -5.47 9.91
N GLY A 95 8.45 -6.41 10.29
CA GLY A 95 7.45 -6.26 11.33
C GLY A 95 8.01 -6.60 12.71
N ALA A 96 7.21 -6.37 13.75
CA ALA A 96 7.57 -6.69 15.12
C ALA A 96 6.99 -8.03 15.61
N PHE A 97 6.26 -8.76 14.76
CA PHE A 97 5.54 -9.97 15.14
C PHE A 97 6.46 -11.18 15.39
N LEU A 98 7.39 -11.47 14.47
CA LEU A 98 8.27 -12.64 14.56
C LEU A 98 9.38 -12.47 15.61
N ARG A 99 10.20 -11.42 15.47
CA ARG A 99 11.24 -11.05 16.43
C ARG A 99 11.55 -9.56 16.34
N SER A 100 12.05 -8.98 17.42
CA SER A 100 12.46 -7.58 17.47
C SER A 100 13.81 -7.31 16.79
N LEU A 101 14.72 -8.28 16.79
CA LEU A 101 16.03 -8.17 16.14
C LEU A 101 15.92 -8.50 14.65
N TYR A 102 16.09 -7.47 13.82
CA TYR A 102 16.08 -7.56 12.36
C TYR A 102 17.29 -8.32 11.81
N VAL A 103 17.07 -9.32 10.95
CA VAL A 103 18.12 -10.07 10.24
C VAL A 103 18.42 -9.36 8.92
N ALA A 104 19.39 -8.45 8.95
CA ALA A 104 19.56 -7.45 7.89
C ALA A 104 19.86 -8.03 6.50
N ARG A 105 20.61 -9.12 6.42
CA ARG A 105 20.94 -9.75 5.14
C ARG A 105 19.77 -10.47 4.48
N LEU A 106 18.89 -11.11 5.25
CA LEU A 106 17.68 -11.73 4.70
C LEU A 106 16.69 -10.68 4.18
N GLY A 107 16.50 -9.58 4.91
CA GLY A 107 15.70 -8.47 4.42
C GLY A 107 16.32 -7.80 3.18
N ALA A 108 17.65 -7.73 3.09
CA ALA A 108 18.34 -7.26 1.88
C ALA A 108 18.15 -8.21 0.68
N LEU A 109 18.23 -9.52 0.88
CA LEU A 109 17.95 -10.54 -0.14
C LEU A 109 16.57 -10.31 -0.75
N LEU A 110 15.54 -10.21 0.10
CA LEU A 110 14.16 -9.99 -0.36
C LEU A 110 14.01 -8.64 -1.06
N ARG A 111 14.38 -7.54 -0.38
CA ARG A 111 14.09 -6.17 -0.83
C ARG A 111 14.96 -5.70 -1.98
N ASN A 112 16.22 -6.10 -2.04
CA ASN A 112 17.19 -5.58 -3.00
C ASN A 112 17.44 -6.54 -4.17
N SER A 113 17.25 -7.86 -3.99
CA SER A 113 17.47 -8.86 -5.05
C SER A 113 16.15 -9.44 -5.58
N LEU A 114 15.44 -10.21 -4.75
CA LEU A 114 14.36 -11.09 -5.22
C LEU A 114 13.09 -10.31 -5.64
N ILE A 115 12.55 -9.44 -4.79
CA ILE A 115 11.34 -8.66 -5.11
C ILE A 115 11.54 -7.79 -6.36
N PRO A 116 12.62 -6.97 -6.47
CA PRO A 116 12.83 -6.15 -7.66
C PRO A 116 12.96 -6.95 -8.96
N SER A 117 13.60 -8.14 -8.92
CA SER A 117 13.74 -8.99 -10.11
C SER A 117 12.39 -9.50 -10.60
N PHE A 118 11.51 -9.96 -9.70
CA PHE A 118 10.16 -10.43 -10.04
C PHE A 118 9.23 -9.28 -10.46
N VAL A 119 9.29 -8.13 -9.78
CA VAL A 119 8.49 -6.95 -10.17
C VAL A 119 8.84 -6.51 -11.60
N LYS A 120 10.12 -6.51 -11.97
CA LYS A 120 10.61 -6.14 -13.32
C LYS A 120 10.42 -7.24 -14.36
N ASN A 121 10.22 -8.49 -13.96
CA ASN A 121 10.04 -9.59 -14.89
C ASN A 121 8.67 -9.52 -15.59
N LYS A 122 8.67 -9.00 -16.82
CA LYS A 122 7.48 -8.84 -17.66
C LYS A 122 6.89 -10.17 -18.16
N MET A 123 7.62 -11.28 -18.03
CA MET A 123 7.11 -12.61 -18.39
C MET A 123 6.10 -13.13 -17.35
N ILE A 124 6.15 -12.60 -16.13
CA ILE A 124 5.15 -12.90 -15.11
C ILE A 124 3.90 -12.07 -15.43
N THR A 125 2.88 -12.77 -15.94
CA THR A 125 1.60 -12.20 -16.32
C THR A 125 0.56 -12.50 -15.24
N TYR A 126 -0.31 -11.53 -14.99
CA TYR A 126 -1.43 -11.65 -14.07
C TYR A 126 -2.70 -11.28 -14.83
N SER A 127 -3.71 -12.13 -14.77
CA SER A 127 -5.09 -11.72 -15.05
C SER A 127 -5.60 -10.81 -13.92
N ALA A 128 -6.76 -10.17 -14.14
CA ALA A 128 -7.40 -9.37 -13.10
C ALA A 128 -7.81 -10.25 -11.91
N GLU A 129 -8.24 -11.47 -12.20
CA GLU A 129 -8.64 -12.50 -11.23
C GLU A 129 -7.44 -13.00 -10.43
N ASP A 130 -6.30 -13.28 -11.07
CA ASP A 130 -5.05 -13.62 -10.36
C ASP A 130 -4.69 -12.52 -9.36
N TYR A 131 -4.74 -11.25 -9.80
CA TYR A 131 -4.39 -10.13 -8.95
C TYR A 131 -5.40 -9.91 -7.82
N PHE A 132 -6.69 -10.15 -8.05
CA PHE A 132 -7.68 -10.19 -6.98
C PHE A 132 -7.32 -11.21 -5.90
N HIS A 133 -7.06 -12.47 -6.27
CA HIS A 133 -6.69 -13.51 -5.30
C HIS A 133 -5.38 -13.19 -4.57
N ILE A 134 -4.41 -12.61 -5.26
CA ILE A 134 -3.19 -12.09 -4.64
C ILE A 134 -3.51 -11.05 -3.57
N THR A 135 -4.38 -10.07 -3.85
CA THR A 135 -4.75 -9.09 -2.84
C THR A 135 -5.55 -9.67 -1.68
N VAL A 136 -6.29 -10.77 -1.89
CA VAL A 136 -6.96 -11.51 -0.82
C VAL A 136 -5.94 -12.16 0.12
N TYR A 137 -4.87 -12.76 -0.41
CA TYR A 137 -3.78 -13.30 0.39
C TYR A 137 -3.03 -12.18 1.15
N LEU A 138 -2.69 -11.09 0.46
CA LEU A 138 -1.87 -10.02 1.05
C LEU A 138 -2.61 -9.14 2.07
N LYS A 139 -3.93 -9.25 2.21
CA LYS A 139 -4.68 -8.36 3.11
C LYS A 139 -4.61 -8.75 4.57
N HIS A 140 -4.31 -10.00 4.91
CA HIS A 140 -4.22 -10.41 6.33
C HIS A 140 -2.79 -10.21 6.80
N ASN A 141 -2.57 -9.21 7.67
CA ASN A 141 -1.25 -8.92 8.21
C ASN A 141 -1.33 -8.80 9.73
N TYR A 142 -0.29 -9.27 10.41
CA TYR A 142 -0.12 -9.00 11.84
C TYR A 142 0.24 -7.53 12.07
N PHE A 143 1.03 -6.98 11.17
CA PHE A 143 1.46 -5.59 11.18
C PHE A 143 1.92 -5.17 9.78
N VAL A 144 1.45 -4.03 9.28
CA VAL A 144 1.97 -3.47 8.02
C VAL A 144 3.20 -2.61 8.31
N SER A 145 4.38 -3.16 7.99
CA SER A 145 5.64 -2.50 8.30
C SER A 145 5.84 -1.20 7.51
N PRO A 146 6.27 -0.10 8.14
CA PRO A 146 6.61 1.13 7.43
C PRO A 146 7.90 0.98 6.59
N ASN A 147 8.71 -0.06 6.82
CA ASN A 147 10.03 -0.23 6.20
C ASN A 147 10.05 -1.25 5.06
N SER A 148 8.96 -1.99 4.85
CA SER A 148 8.89 -3.10 3.88
C SER A 148 8.56 -2.66 2.46
N ASN A 149 8.12 -1.42 2.23
CA ASN A 149 7.53 -0.95 0.95
C ASN A 149 6.31 -1.79 0.49
N PHE A 150 5.64 -2.48 1.41
CA PHE A 150 4.62 -3.50 1.08
C PHE A 150 3.52 -2.98 0.15
N LEU A 151 2.86 -1.87 0.51
CA LEU A 151 1.82 -1.25 -0.31
C LEU A 151 2.36 -0.66 -1.61
N GLU A 152 3.55 -0.07 -1.55
CA GLU A 152 4.21 0.52 -2.72
C GLU A 152 4.49 -0.54 -3.78
N ASP A 153 4.94 -1.72 -3.36
CA ASP A 153 5.28 -2.83 -4.25
C ASP A 153 4.02 -3.53 -4.78
N ILE A 154 2.97 -3.70 -3.98
CA ILE A 154 1.65 -4.14 -4.47
C ILE A 154 1.15 -3.22 -5.59
N LEU A 155 1.19 -1.91 -5.39
CA LEU A 155 0.75 -0.93 -6.40
C LEU A 155 1.70 -0.84 -7.60
N LYS A 156 2.99 -1.14 -7.45
CA LYS A 156 3.93 -1.21 -8.59
C LYS A 156 3.61 -2.40 -9.49
N ILE A 157 3.16 -3.53 -8.94
CA ILE A 157 2.73 -4.69 -9.75
C ILE A 157 1.60 -4.26 -10.67
N GLU A 158 0.57 -3.61 -10.13
CA GLU A 158 -0.52 -3.03 -10.91
C GLU A 158 -0.01 -2.04 -11.96
N GLN A 159 0.74 -1.02 -11.54
CA GLN A 159 1.19 0.06 -12.43
C GLN A 159 2.09 -0.40 -13.58
N SER A 160 2.91 -1.43 -13.35
CA SER A 160 3.84 -1.92 -14.38
C SER A 160 3.17 -2.80 -15.44
N ARG A 161 1.94 -3.27 -15.17
CA ARG A 161 1.25 -4.28 -15.97
C ARG A 161 -0.16 -3.85 -16.40
N SER A 162 -0.69 -2.75 -15.85
CA SER A 162 -2.04 -2.24 -16.12
C SER A 162 -3.10 -3.34 -15.95
N ILE A 163 -3.03 -4.09 -14.84
CA ILE A 163 -3.88 -5.28 -14.65
C ILE A 163 -5.34 -4.85 -14.48
N LEU A 164 -5.60 -3.81 -13.68
CA LEU A 164 -6.94 -3.30 -13.41
C LEU A 164 -7.58 -2.51 -14.56
N GLU A 165 -6.82 -2.14 -15.60
CA GLU A 165 -7.41 -1.56 -16.83
C GLU A 165 -8.27 -2.58 -17.59
N LYS A 166 -7.95 -3.87 -17.44
CA LYS A 166 -8.65 -4.98 -18.10
C LYS A 166 -9.67 -5.66 -17.20
N ALA A 167 -9.76 -5.24 -15.93
CA ALA A 167 -10.65 -5.84 -14.95
C ALA A 167 -12.10 -5.40 -15.18
N THR A 168 -13.04 -6.27 -14.80
CA THR A 168 -14.43 -5.86 -14.62
C THR A 168 -14.55 -4.87 -13.45
N VAL A 169 -15.62 -4.08 -13.43
CA VAL A 169 -15.88 -3.13 -12.33
C VAL A 169 -15.94 -3.83 -10.97
N GLU A 170 -16.51 -5.05 -10.92
CA GLU A 170 -16.64 -5.82 -9.68
C GLU A 170 -15.29 -6.36 -9.18
N VAL A 171 -14.47 -6.93 -10.06
CA VAL A 171 -13.13 -7.43 -9.71
C VAL A 171 -12.27 -6.26 -9.25
N LYS A 172 -12.30 -5.14 -9.97
CA LYS A 172 -11.55 -3.94 -9.61
C LYS A 172 -11.97 -3.35 -8.26
N LEU A 173 -13.27 -3.25 -8.01
CA LEU A 173 -13.81 -2.80 -6.72
C LEU A 173 -13.29 -3.69 -5.58
N SER A 174 -13.38 -5.01 -5.75
CA SER A 174 -12.99 -5.99 -4.72
C SER A 174 -11.48 -5.98 -4.47
N THR A 175 -10.67 -5.94 -5.52
CA THR A 175 -9.21 -5.81 -5.43
C THR A 175 -8.80 -4.53 -4.71
N LEU A 176 -9.38 -3.38 -5.06
CA LEU A 176 -9.04 -2.12 -4.42
C LEU A 176 -9.55 -2.04 -2.97
N LYS A 177 -10.65 -2.71 -2.61
CA LYS A 177 -11.06 -2.88 -1.22
C LYS A 177 -10.01 -3.64 -0.41
N ASN A 178 -9.50 -4.77 -0.91
CA ASN A 178 -8.45 -5.51 -0.23
C ASN A 178 -7.19 -4.65 -0.01
N ILE A 179 -6.78 -3.84 -1.00
CA ILE A 179 -5.62 -2.93 -0.85
C ILE A 179 -5.91 -1.81 0.17
N LEU A 180 -7.14 -1.26 0.17
CA LEU A 180 -7.58 -0.28 1.15
C LEU A 180 -7.61 -0.88 2.57
N ASP A 181 -7.92 -2.16 2.74
CA ASP A 181 -7.86 -2.84 4.03
C ASP A 181 -6.42 -2.95 4.55
N ILE A 182 -5.42 -3.13 3.67
CA ILE A 182 -4.00 -3.08 4.05
C ILE A 182 -3.61 -1.66 4.49
N ILE A 183 -4.12 -0.62 3.80
CA ILE A 183 -3.93 0.76 4.25
C ILE A 183 -4.55 0.92 5.65
N ASN A 184 -5.76 0.43 5.86
CA ASN A 184 -6.48 0.54 7.13
C ASN A 184 -5.68 -0.03 8.32
N GLN A 185 -4.94 -1.13 8.10
CA GLN A 185 -4.12 -1.81 9.11
C GLN A 185 -2.84 -1.06 9.52
N LYS A 186 -2.47 0.04 8.85
CA LYS A 186 -1.29 0.81 9.26
C LYS A 186 -1.55 1.53 10.58
N THR A 187 -0.69 1.28 11.56
CA THR A 187 -0.75 1.98 12.86
C THR A 187 -0.58 3.49 12.70
N PHE A 188 0.23 3.92 11.72
CA PHE A 188 0.44 5.34 11.42
C PHE A 188 0.72 5.59 9.93
N HIS A 189 0.13 6.65 9.37
CA HIS A 189 0.39 7.10 7.99
C HIS A 189 1.24 8.37 7.97
N HIS A 190 2.50 8.24 7.56
CA HIS A 190 3.40 9.37 7.32
C HIS A 190 3.04 10.15 6.05
N ASP A 191 2.37 9.49 5.11
CA ASP A 191 1.90 10.06 3.85
C ASP A 191 0.64 9.34 3.35
N VAL A 192 0.06 9.87 2.27
CA VAL A 192 -1.11 9.31 1.57
C VAL A 192 -0.78 8.98 0.11
N ILE A 193 0.48 8.69 -0.21
CA ILE A 193 0.94 8.45 -1.60
C ILE A 193 0.24 7.23 -2.19
N CYS A 194 0.18 6.12 -1.46
CA CYS A 194 -0.50 4.89 -1.90
C CYS A 194 -2.00 5.10 -2.08
N PHE A 195 -2.66 5.83 -1.17
CA PHE A 195 -4.08 6.19 -1.33
C PHE A 195 -4.31 7.05 -2.58
N LYS A 196 -3.47 8.06 -2.83
CA LYS A 196 -3.55 8.89 -4.05
C LYS A 196 -3.32 8.08 -5.34
N LYS A 197 -2.48 7.03 -5.31
CA LYS A 197 -2.33 6.11 -6.44
C LYS A 197 -3.62 5.33 -6.69
N ILE A 198 -4.31 4.87 -5.63
CA ILE A 198 -5.62 4.21 -5.75
C ILE A 198 -6.66 5.15 -6.39
N LEU A 199 -6.71 6.42 -5.96
CA LEU A 199 -7.63 7.40 -6.56
C LEU A 199 -7.44 7.56 -8.08
N LYS A 200 -6.22 7.40 -8.59
CA LYS A 200 -5.93 7.48 -10.03
C LYS A 200 -6.35 6.25 -10.83
N LEU A 201 -6.62 5.13 -10.15
CA LEU A 201 -7.08 3.91 -10.81
C LEU A 201 -8.58 3.94 -11.10
N VAL A 202 -9.34 4.82 -10.46
CA VAL A 202 -10.79 4.96 -10.65
C VAL A 202 -11.10 5.53 -12.04
N THR A 203 -12.16 5.04 -12.67
CA THR A 203 -12.71 5.50 -13.95
C THR A 203 -14.17 5.90 -13.83
N ALA A 204 -14.73 6.51 -14.88
CA ALA A 204 -16.13 6.96 -14.91
C ALA A 204 -17.16 5.86 -14.61
N ASN A 205 -16.85 4.60 -14.93
CA ASN A 205 -17.73 3.46 -14.72
C ASN A 205 -17.70 2.93 -13.27
N ASP A 206 -16.74 3.36 -12.45
CA ASP A 206 -16.49 2.79 -11.12
C ASP A 206 -17.34 3.47 -10.01
N THR A 207 -18.64 3.65 -10.23
CA THR A 207 -19.54 4.37 -9.30
C THR A 207 -19.55 3.78 -7.89
N GLY A 208 -19.64 2.45 -7.78
CA GLY A 208 -19.58 1.77 -6.48
C GLY A 208 -18.25 1.97 -5.74
N LEU A 209 -17.13 2.07 -6.47
CA LEU A 209 -15.83 2.38 -5.87
C LEU A 209 -15.73 3.84 -5.44
N MET A 210 -16.25 4.77 -6.24
CA MET A 210 -16.33 6.19 -5.87
C MET A 210 -17.10 6.37 -4.57
N ASP A 211 -18.22 5.68 -4.40
CA ASP A 211 -19.02 5.74 -3.16
C ASP A 211 -18.34 5.05 -1.98
N TYR A 212 -17.60 3.96 -2.21
CA TYR A 212 -16.77 3.35 -1.17
C TYR A 212 -15.68 4.31 -0.67
N LEU A 213 -14.96 4.97 -1.58
CA LEU A 213 -13.87 5.89 -1.27
C LEU A 213 -14.34 7.12 -0.47
N LYS A 214 -15.56 7.63 -0.73
CA LYS A 214 -16.16 8.73 0.06
C LYS A 214 -16.37 8.36 1.53
N ASN A 215 -16.62 7.09 1.81
CA ASN A 215 -16.91 6.57 3.15
C ASN A 215 -15.71 5.93 3.82
N TYR A 216 -14.59 5.81 3.12
CA TYR A 216 -13.38 5.18 3.62
C TYR A 216 -12.81 5.93 4.84
N LYS A 217 -12.48 5.17 5.88
CA LYS A 217 -11.84 5.66 7.10
C LYS A 217 -10.73 4.70 7.48
N ALA A 218 -9.54 5.24 7.77
CA ALA A 218 -8.48 4.46 8.40
C ALA A 218 -8.82 4.21 9.87
N GLU A 219 -8.44 3.05 10.40
CA GLU A 219 -8.77 2.55 11.74
C GLU A 219 -8.26 3.49 12.84
N ASN A 220 -7.05 4.00 12.64
CA ASN A 220 -6.41 4.99 13.51
C ASN A 220 -7.05 6.38 13.46
N ASN A 221 -8.10 6.59 12.64
CA ASN A 221 -8.84 7.84 12.48
C ASN A 221 -7.95 9.07 12.24
N GLN A 222 -6.82 8.88 11.55
CA GLN A 222 -5.87 9.95 11.29
C GLN A 222 -6.48 11.10 10.49
N CYS A 223 -6.03 12.30 10.82
CA CYS A 223 -6.61 13.55 10.36
C CYS A 223 -6.42 13.74 8.85
N CYS A 224 -5.34 13.21 8.27
CA CYS A 224 -5.12 13.19 6.83
C CYS A 224 -6.31 12.55 6.07
N TYR A 225 -6.84 11.43 6.56
CA TYR A 225 -8.00 10.77 5.95
C TYR A 225 -9.33 11.50 6.23
N LYS A 226 -9.46 12.21 7.36
CA LYS A 226 -10.60 13.10 7.61
C LYS A 226 -10.65 14.23 6.58
N ASN A 227 -9.52 14.90 6.34
CA ASN A 227 -9.43 15.95 5.33
C ASN A 227 -9.71 15.43 3.92
N ILE A 228 -9.23 14.23 3.58
CA ILE A 228 -9.53 13.56 2.31
C ILE A 228 -11.03 13.28 2.20
N SER A 229 -11.65 12.72 3.25
CA SER A 229 -13.09 12.45 3.31
C SER A 229 -13.91 13.74 3.10
N ASP A 230 -13.53 14.84 3.75
CA ASP A 230 -14.21 16.13 3.57
C ASP A 230 -14.14 16.62 2.12
N ILE A 231 -12.98 16.46 1.45
CA ILE A 231 -12.84 16.80 0.02
C ILE A 231 -13.68 15.87 -0.85
N LEU A 232 -13.65 14.55 -0.61
CA LEU A 232 -14.40 13.57 -1.41
C LEU A 232 -15.91 13.73 -1.27
N ASN A 233 -16.41 14.24 -0.14
CA ASN A 233 -17.82 14.48 0.10
C ASN A 233 -18.30 15.90 -0.27
N PHE A 234 -17.41 16.81 -0.67
CA PHE A 234 -17.78 18.18 -1.01
C PHE A 234 -18.28 18.32 -2.46
N GLY A 235 -19.49 18.83 -2.70
CA GLY A 235 -20.03 18.95 -4.07
C GLY A 235 -19.31 19.97 -4.96
N MET A 236 -18.55 19.51 -5.96
CA MET A 236 -17.81 20.35 -6.91
C MET A 236 -18.49 20.45 -8.28
N SER A 237 -19.09 19.37 -8.77
CA SER A 237 -19.80 19.30 -10.04
C SER A 237 -21.11 18.50 -9.89
N ALA A 238 -22.10 18.79 -10.74
CA ALA A 238 -23.30 17.97 -10.86
C ALA A 238 -23.03 16.67 -11.63
N ASP A 239 -22.10 16.71 -12.60
CA ASP A 239 -21.59 15.51 -13.26
C ASP A 239 -20.67 14.73 -12.29
N LEU A 240 -21.04 13.47 -12.01
CA LEU A 240 -20.42 12.60 -11.01
C LEU A 240 -18.94 12.32 -11.29
N TRP A 241 -18.59 12.04 -12.55
CA TRP A 241 -17.21 11.72 -12.91
C TRP A 241 -16.32 12.96 -12.84
N LYS A 242 -16.75 14.07 -13.42
CA LYS A 242 -16.05 15.36 -13.36
C LYS A 242 -15.91 15.85 -11.91
N ASP A 243 -16.92 15.61 -11.07
CA ASP A 243 -16.88 15.89 -9.64
C ASP A 243 -15.75 15.11 -8.97
N PHE A 244 -15.69 13.80 -9.20
CA PHE A 244 -14.65 12.93 -8.68
C PHE A 244 -13.25 13.34 -9.19
N GLU A 245 -13.07 13.57 -10.48
CA GLU A 245 -11.78 13.99 -11.05
C GLU A 245 -11.27 15.29 -10.42
N ILE A 246 -12.14 16.29 -10.26
CA ILE A 246 -11.80 17.54 -9.60
C ILE A 246 -11.36 17.29 -8.16
N LYS A 247 -12.08 16.45 -7.41
CA LYS A 247 -11.74 16.10 -6.02
C LYS A 247 -10.38 15.41 -5.92
N VAL A 248 -10.07 14.49 -6.84
CA VAL A 248 -8.74 13.85 -6.89
C VAL A 248 -7.65 14.89 -7.11
N GLN A 249 -7.87 15.87 -8.00
CA GLN A 249 -6.92 16.97 -8.22
C GLN A 249 -6.77 17.85 -6.97
N LEU A 250 -7.87 18.15 -6.28
CA LEU A 250 -7.85 18.93 -5.04
C LEU A 250 -7.10 18.20 -3.92
N ILE A 251 -7.31 16.90 -3.74
CA ILE A 251 -6.55 16.09 -2.77
C ILE A 251 -5.04 16.18 -3.05
N HIS A 252 -4.64 16.08 -4.31
CA HIS A 252 -3.24 16.25 -4.69
C HIS A 252 -2.74 17.67 -4.42
N PHE A 253 -3.53 18.69 -4.72
CA PHE A 253 -3.17 20.09 -4.52
C PHE A 253 -3.03 20.45 -3.04
N PHE A 254 -3.97 20.03 -2.19
CA PHE A 254 -3.94 20.29 -0.75
C PHE A 254 -2.71 19.66 -0.07
N ASP A 255 -2.19 18.55 -0.60
CA ASP A 255 -0.97 17.90 -0.12
C ASP A 255 0.35 18.59 -0.58
N THR A 256 0.27 19.71 -1.32
CA THR A 256 1.47 20.37 -1.89
C THR A 256 2.01 21.54 -1.08
N SER A 257 1.29 22.04 -0.07
CA SER A 257 1.70 23.22 0.68
C SER A 257 2.89 22.92 1.61
N ARG A 258 4.10 23.15 1.09
CA ARG A 258 5.38 22.97 1.79
C ARG A 258 6.06 24.31 2.03
N GLY A 259 7.00 24.35 2.97
CA GLY A 259 7.77 25.57 3.30
C GLY A 259 6.95 26.59 4.08
N ALA A 260 7.47 27.81 4.26
CA ALA A 260 6.83 28.84 5.08
C ALA A 260 5.72 29.62 4.36
N LYS A 261 5.91 29.92 3.07
CA LYS A 261 5.04 30.78 2.24
C LYS A 261 4.66 30.10 0.92
N THR A 262 3.63 30.60 0.24
CA THR A 262 3.22 30.16 -1.10
C THR A 262 4.34 30.39 -2.11
N THR A 263 4.50 29.46 -3.06
CA THR A 263 5.39 29.64 -4.22
C THR A 263 4.61 30.12 -5.43
N SER A 264 5.30 30.70 -6.43
CA SER A 264 4.68 31.08 -7.70
C SER A 264 4.02 29.89 -8.42
N SER A 265 4.66 28.71 -8.37
CA SER A 265 4.08 27.48 -8.92
C SER A 265 2.80 27.04 -8.20
N TRP A 266 2.73 27.23 -6.87
CA TRP A 266 1.53 26.92 -6.11
C TRP A 266 0.39 27.89 -6.44
N LEU A 267 0.67 29.20 -6.53
CA LEU A 267 -0.32 30.22 -6.91
C LEU A 267 -0.86 29.99 -8.32
N LYS A 268 0.00 29.67 -9.29
CA LYS A 268 -0.43 29.33 -10.65
C LYS A 268 -1.43 28.16 -10.67
N LYS A 269 -1.17 27.12 -9.87
CA LYS A 269 -2.11 25.98 -9.73
C LYS A 269 -3.41 26.38 -9.04
N LEU A 270 -3.37 27.29 -8.07
CA LEU A 270 -4.57 27.84 -7.46
C LEU A 270 -5.41 28.60 -8.50
N ASP A 271 -4.79 29.40 -9.36
CA ASP A 271 -5.49 30.15 -10.42
C ASP A 271 -6.15 29.18 -11.42
N GLU A 272 -5.42 28.15 -11.86
CA GLU A 272 -5.95 27.09 -12.74
C GLU A 272 -7.18 26.39 -12.12
N LEU A 273 -7.10 26.04 -10.84
CA LEU A 273 -8.23 25.45 -10.10
C LEU A 273 -9.37 26.46 -9.97
N THR A 274 -9.08 27.72 -9.69
CA THR A 274 -10.08 28.79 -9.54
C THR A 274 -10.89 28.98 -10.81
N ILE A 275 -10.24 28.96 -11.97
CA ILE A 275 -10.92 28.99 -13.29
C ILE A 275 -11.82 27.76 -13.47
N ARG A 276 -11.35 26.58 -13.03
CA ARG A 276 -12.06 25.31 -13.25
C ARG A 276 -13.29 25.10 -12.34
N VAL A 277 -13.21 25.47 -11.06
CA VAL A 277 -14.27 25.21 -10.06
C VAL A 277 -14.94 26.47 -9.50
N GLY A 278 -14.33 27.63 -9.68
CA GLY A 278 -14.79 28.90 -9.13
C GLY A 278 -14.31 29.17 -7.70
N SER A 279 -13.94 30.43 -7.44
CA SER A 279 -13.37 30.88 -6.15
C SER A 279 -14.28 30.56 -4.96
N SER A 280 -15.60 30.75 -5.10
CA SER A 280 -16.56 30.50 -4.02
C SER A 280 -16.55 29.05 -3.54
N LYS A 281 -16.48 28.07 -4.46
CA LYS A 281 -16.45 26.65 -4.08
C LYS A 281 -15.14 26.28 -3.41
N LEU A 282 -14.01 26.76 -3.94
CA LEU A 282 -12.70 26.55 -3.33
C LEU A 282 -12.62 27.14 -1.91
N PHE A 283 -13.15 28.35 -1.72
CA PHE A 283 -13.19 29.01 -0.43
C PHE A 283 -14.06 28.25 0.59
N GLN A 284 -15.22 27.74 0.16
CA GLN A 284 -16.08 26.91 1.00
C GLN A 284 -15.43 25.58 1.38
N LEU A 285 -14.76 24.91 0.42
CA LEU A 285 -14.00 23.69 0.70
C LEU A 285 -12.86 23.98 1.69
N ALA A 286 -12.11 25.07 1.49
CA ALA A 286 -11.04 25.46 2.40
C ALA A 286 -11.58 25.67 3.83
N LYS A 287 -12.73 26.35 3.99
CA LYS A 287 -13.40 26.47 5.30
C LYS A 287 -13.81 25.11 5.89
N ALA A 288 -14.27 24.16 5.08
CA ALA A 288 -14.62 22.83 5.55
C ALA A 288 -13.39 22.10 6.09
N VAL A 289 -12.29 22.07 5.34
CA VAL A 289 -11.03 21.44 5.74
C VAL A 289 -10.46 22.08 7.02
N LEU A 290 -10.54 23.41 7.17
CA LEU A 290 -10.07 24.12 8.37
C LEU A 290 -10.82 23.74 9.66
N LYS A 291 -12.00 23.13 9.58
CA LYS A 291 -12.69 22.59 10.79
C LYS A 291 -11.87 21.49 11.48
N ASN A 292 -10.93 20.86 10.77
CA ASN A 292 -10.05 19.81 11.28
C ASN A 292 -8.75 20.35 11.93
N GLU A 293 -8.64 21.65 12.19
CA GLU A 293 -7.41 22.26 12.74
C GLU A 293 -6.90 21.62 14.04
N ASN A 294 -7.80 21.05 14.85
CA ASN A 294 -7.49 20.45 16.13
C ASN A 294 -6.90 19.03 16.03
N CYS A 295 -6.91 18.38 14.86
CA CYS A 295 -6.42 17.00 14.71
C CYS A 295 -5.01 16.85 14.08
N LYS A 296 -4.18 17.90 14.12
CA LYS A 296 -2.80 17.90 13.58
C LYS A 296 -1.84 16.92 14.28
N ARG A 297 -2.26 16.30 15.39
CA ARG A 297 -1.50 15.30 16.14
C ARG A 297 -2.34 14.04 16.29
N HIS A 298 -1.70 12.90 16.05
CA HIS A 298 -2.25 11.59 16.34
C HIS A 298 -1.72 11.12 17.70
N LYS A 299 -2.60 10.67 18.58
CA LYS A 299 -2.26 10.16 19.91
C LYS A 299 -2.40 8.64 19.91
N PHE A 300 -1.34 7.95 20.29
CA PHE A 300 -1.36 6.50 20.48
C PHE A 300 -1.86 6.15 21.89
N ASP A 301 -2.35 4.93 22.05
CA ASP A 301 -2.93 4.44 23.32
C ASP A 301 -1.93 4.48 24.47
N TYR A 302 -0.64 4.26 24.18
CA TYR A 302 0.46 4.35 25.15
C TYR A 302 0.95 5.79 25.41
N GLY A 303 0.17 6.81 25.02
CA GLY A 303 0.35 8.20 25.41
C GLY A 303 1.28 9.03 24.52
N VAL A 304 2.03 8.40 23.60
CA VAL A 304 2.86 9.13 22.63
C VAL A 304 1.99 9.88 21.62
N GLN A 305 2.46 11.04 21.17
CA GLN A 305 1.81 11.82 20.12
C GLN A 305 2.75 12.05 18.95
N TRP A 306 2.29 11.71 17.75
CA TRP A 306 3.02 12.00 16.51
C TRP A 306 2.30 13.07 15.70
N SER A 307 3.11 13.82 14.94
CA SER A 307 2.63 14.84 14.03
C SER A 307 2.04 14.20 12.78
N ASP A 308 0.79 14.54 12.43
CA ASP A 308 0.25 14.21 11.11
C ASP A 308 0.67 15.29 10.11
N ASP A 309 1.85 15.09 9.52
CA ASP A 309 2.44 16.05 8.58
C ASP A 309 1.62 16.22 7.31
N THR A 310 0.87 15.18 6.92
CA THR A 310 -0.04 15.26 5.77
C THR A 310 -1.24 16.14 6.09
N ALA A 311 -1.90 15.94 7.23
CA ALA A 311 -2.98 16.82 7.68
C ALA A 311 -2.53 18.27 7.81
N LYS A 312 -1.32 18.52 8.35
CA LYS A 312 -0.74 19.86 8.42
C LYS A 312 -0.62 20.52 7.06
N ARG A 313 -0.23 19.78 6.02
CA ARG A 313 -0.21 20.31 4.64
C ARG A 313 -1.61 20.64 4.17
N PHE A 314 -2.59 19.74 4.31
CA PHE A 314 -3.97 20.01 3.89
C PHE A 314 -4.53 21.28 4.55
N LEU A 315 -4.39 21.42 5.86
CA LEU A 315 -4.85 22.57 6.63
C LEU A 315 -4.11 23.85 6.23
N LYS A 316 -2.81 23.77 5.97
CA LYS A 316 -2.01 24.90 5.51
C LYS A 316 -2.44 25.38 4.12
N SER A 317 -2.65 24.45 3.19
CA SER A 317 -3.19 24.73 1.87
C SER A 317 -4.56 25.42 1.97
N ALA A 318 -5.45 24.91 2.84
CA ALA A 318 -6.75 25.51 3.09
C ALA A 318 -6.65 26.95 3.62
N GLN A 319 -5.73 27.20 4.55
CA GLN A 319 -5.49 28.54 5.09
C GLN A 319 -4.98 29.50 4.00
N TRP A 320 -4.03 29.07 3.17
CA TRP A 320 -3.55 29.87 2.04
C TRP A 320 -4.64 30.20 1.03
N ILE A 321 -5.50 29.22 0.68
CA ILE A 321 -6.65 29.47 -0.20
C ILE A 321 -7.58 30.53 0.40
N LYS A 322 -7.90 30.41 1.69
CA LYS A 322 -8.75 31.37 2.41
C LYS A 322 -8.15 32.79 2.41
N ASP A 323 -6.84 32.91 2.54
CA ASP A 323 -6.14 34.20 2.56
C ASP A 323 -6.02 34.82 1.16
N SER A 324 -5.91 33.99 0.12
CA SER A 324 -5.77 34.43 -1.27
C SER A 324 -7.10 34.76 -1.97
N LEU A 325 -8.19 34.06 -1.62
CA LEU A 325 -9.50 34.20 -2.29
C LEU A 325 -10.49 35.08 -1.49
N LYS A 326 -9.98 36.00 -0.66
CA LYS A 326 -10.79 36.86 0.23
C LYS A 326 -11.96 37.54 -0.46
#